data_AF-A0A1Z5JJS0-F1
#
_entry.id   AF-A0A1Z5JJS0-F1
#
_cell.length_a   1.000
_cell.length_b   1.000
_cell.length_c   1.000
_cell.angle_alpha   90.00
_cell.angle_beta   90.00
_cell.angle_gamma   90.00
#
_symmetry.space_group_name_H-M   'P 1'
#
loop_
_entity.id
_entity.type
_entity.pdbx_description
1 polymer ?
#
loop_
_entity_poly.entity_id
_entity_poly.type
_entity_poly.pdbx_seq_one_letter_code
_entity_poly.pdbx_strand_id
1 'polypeptide(L)'
;MASDQTVLNIMGHALWAAKPTPTDLRAQQLAAALGYPAGWRVVRTMEEMEYNETVVRKENEETSPTEMNVASQEAEPGNSQIKKEDVRADEDKGDTVPATEKDSTIKFDVNDNERATSHVDESSKPVQGRKESIARDEPTSTSDIPAVQTQPGRMVKVIVDRIYAGKPGTDCDMWYHHAAATRAALIWMEKEAIHEDPEQSGPAPTPFDFKGGHMLPRSARFDVGDKVEVLYEGEWWDAKILRRNEHKVDGFRYQVFYSSDSSKQSGVAESSIRPRMNDEDPHKTAASNGFDETWQAFSQGGNRWKIIGPDGTVYKSKKAALQAFNNKSDKPSKDSLTEEDPPWRTVGSEYLGKFVRWVTEHKASARRKVAVEQIGEVVGWISETDVDKAGEPGFVSEKTGKPASLYHVVFNDEPTHHPYASVLIEFVDLEEYELKECILSEEEYRPNKKARVG
;
A
#
# COMPACT_ATOMS: atom_id res chain seq x y z
N MET A 1 -8.06 -5.32 44.99
CA MET A 1 -7.97 -4.48 43.78
C MET A 1 -6.85 -3.48 43.99
N ALA A 2 -5.98 -3.27 43.00
CA ALA A 2 -4.99 -2.19 43.08
C ALA A 2 -5.71 -0.84 43.05
N SER A 3 -5.17 0.19 43.70
CA SER A 3 -5.75 1.54 43.63
C SER A 3 -5.57 2.14 42.22
N ASP A 4 -6.50 2.99 41.78
CA ASP A 4 -6.43 3.67 40.47
C ASP A 4 -5.10 4.43 40.28
N GLN A 5 -4.57 5.01 41.36
CA GLN A 5 -3.25 5.66 41.36
C GLN A 5 -2.11 4.69 41.04
N THR A 6 -2.21 3.43 41.49
CA THR A 6 -1.22 2.39 41.19
C THR A 6 -1.30 2.01 39.71
N VAL A 7 -2.50 1.90 39.15
CA VAL A 7 -2.72 1.60 37.72
C VAL A 7 -2.16 2.71 36.84
N LEU A 8 -2.45 3.98 37.15
CA LEU A 8 -1.94 5.14 36.40
C LEU A 8 -0.41 5.26 36.48
N ASN A 9 0.19 5.01 37.64
CA ASN A 9 1.65 5.00 37.77
C ASN A 9 2.29 3.86 36.96
N ILE A 10 1.64 2.70 36.89
CA ILE A 10 2.08 1.58 36.05
C ILE A 10 1.95 1.92 34.57
N MET A 11 0.83 2.51 34.14
CA MET A 11 0.59 2.92 32.75
C MET A 11 1.56 4.01 32.28
N GLY A 12 1.74 5.07 33.08
CA GLY A 12 2.71 6.12 32.79
C GLY A 12 4.12 5.57 32.70
N HIS A 13 4.52 4.72 33.64
CA HIS A 13 5.85 4.12 33.58
C HIS A 13 6.02 3.14 32.39
N ALA A 14 4.96 2.47 31.94
CA ALA A 14 5.02 1.56 30.79
C ALA A 14 5.17 2.29 29.45
N LEU A 15 4.50 3.44 29.29
CA LEU A 15 4.60 4.28 28.10
C LEU A 15 5.96 4.96 27.98
N TRP A 16 6.51 5.44 29.11
CA TRP A 16 7.73 6.26 29.10
C TRP A 16 9.01 5.48 29.42
N ALA A 17 8.93 4.24 29.93
CA ALA A 17 10.11 3.42 30.14
C ALA A 17 10.56 2.75 28.85
N ALA A 18 11.66 3.25 28.29
CA ALA A 18 12.39 2.65 27.18
C ALA A 18 13.07 1.29 27.51
N LYS A 19 12.77 0.69 28.66
CA LYS A 19 13.44 -0.55 29.09
C LYS A 19 12.91 -1.73 28.27
N PRO A 20 13.80 -2.60 27.75
CA PRO A 20 13.39 -3.84 27.11
C PRO A 20 12.53 -4.70 28.04
N THR A 21 11.72 -5.58 27.45
CA THR A 21 10.93 -6.58 28.17
C THR A 21 11.56 -7.97 28.01
N PRO A 22 12.57 -8.34 28.84
CA PRO A 22 13.32 -9.59 28.66
C PRO A 22 12.55 -10.84 29.08
N THR A 23 11.42 -10.69 29.78
CA THR A 23 10.62 -11.80 30.29
C THR A 23 9.19 -11.74 29.78
N ASP A 24 8.57 -12.92 29.64
CA ASP A 24 7.17 -13.05 29.21
C ASP A 24 6.23 -12.23 30.09
N LEU A 25 6.44 -12.29 31.42
CA LEU A 25 5.65 -11.53 32.40
C LEU A 25 5.74 -10.01 32.17
N ARG A 26 6.94 -9.49 31.86
CA ARG A 26 7.11 -8.05 31.56
C ARG A 26 6.43 -7.65 30.26
N ALA A 27 6.46 -8.52 29.25
CA ALA A 27 5.79 -8.29 27.98
C ALA A 27 4.25 -8.28 28.16
N GLN A 28 3.70 -9.17 28.98
CA GLN A 28 2.27 -9.19 29.34
C GLN A 28 1.87 -7.94 30.14
N GLN A 29 2.70 -7.54 31.12
CA GLN A 29 2.45 -6.31 31.90
C GLN A 29 2.46 -5.06 31.03
N LEU A 30 3.40 -4.96 30.08
CA LEU A 30 3.44 -3.86 29.12
C LEU A 30 2.21 -3.87 28.21
N ALA A 31 1.79 -5.04 27.72
CA ALA A 31 0.59 -5.17 26.90
C ALA A 31 -0.67 -4.71 27.65
N ALA A 32 -0.86 -5.16 28.89
CA ALA A 32 -1.99 -4.76 29.73
C ALA A 32 -1.97 -3.24 30.02
N ALA A 33 -0.78 -2.67 30.29
CA ALA A 33 -0.63 -1.24 30.52
C ALA A 33 -0.95 -0.39 29.27
N LEU A 34 -0.80 -0.95 28.08
CA LEU A 34 -1.16 -0.32 26.80
C LEU A 34 -2.62 -0.56 26.39
N GLY A 35 -3.40 -1.25 27.22
CA GLY A 35 -4.83 -1.53 26.96
C GLY A 35 -5.08 -2.71 26.02
N TYR A 36 -4.11 -3.59 25.81
CA TYR A 36 -4.34 -4.82 25.04
C TYR A 36 -5.06 -5.89 25.89
N PRO A 37 -5.81 -6.81 25.25
CA PRO A 37 -6.53 -7.88 25.93
C PRO A 37 -5.63 -8.82 26.74
N ALA A 38 -6.25 -9.55 27.67
CA ALA A 38 -5.55 -10.58 28.43
C ALA A 38 -4.94 -11.64 27.51
N GLY A 39 -3.68 -12.00 27.77
CA GLY A 39 -2.93 -12.97 26.97
C GLY A 39 -2.07 -12.37 25.85
N TRP A 40 -2.24 -11.07 25.54
CA TRP A 40 -1.36 -10.35 24.62
C TRP A 40 -0.01 -10.02 25.28
N ARG A 41 1.01 -9.80 24.45
CA ARG A 41 2.37 -9.47 24.88
C ARG A 41 2.94 -8.36 24.01
N VAL A 42 3.67 -7.43 24.62
CA VAL A 42 4.46 -6.43 23.89
C VAL A 42 5.93 -6.68 24.21
N VAL A 43 6.66 -7.23 23.24
CA VAL A 43 8.09 -7.47 23.36
C VAL A 43 8.82 -6.22 22.86
N ARG A 44 9.35 -5.44 23.81
CA ARG A 44 10.15 -4.26 23.56
C ARG A 44 11.63 -4.61 23.50
N THR A 45 12.29 -4.29 22.39
CA THR A 45 13.74 -4.39 22.19
C THR A 45 14.34 -3.01 21.96
N MET A 46 15.63 -2.86 22.27
CA MET A 46 16.43 -1.70 21.86
C MET A 46 17.36 -2.16 20.73
N GLU A 47 17.14 -1.63 19.54
CA GLU A 47 17.95 -1.94 18.36
C GLU A 47 18.86 -0.75 18.06
N GLU A 48 20.13 -1.00 17.79
CA GLU A 48 21.07 0.03 17.33
C GLU A 48 21.01 0.07 15.81
N MET A 49 20.49 1.17 15.26
CA MET A 49 20.40 1.38 13.81
C MET A 49 21.37 2.47 13.39
N GLU A 50 22.08 2.24 12.29
CA GLU A 50 22.91 3.26 11.66
C GLU A 50 21.99 4.28 10.99
N TYR A 51 21.93 5.49 11.55
CA TYR A 51 21.13 6.56 10.98
C TYR A 51 21.92 7.24 9.87
N ASN A 52 21.67 6.83 8.63
CA ASN A 52 22.19 7.50 7.45
C ASN A 52 21.30 8.68 7.09
N GLU A 53 21.68 9.88 7.56
CA GLU A 53 21.00 11.14 7.22
C GLU A 53 20.83 11.36 5.71
N THR A 54 21.71 10.76 4.90
CA THR A 54 21.70 10.87 3.43
C THR A 54 20.64 9.98 2.76
N VAL A 55 20.33 8.81 3.32
CA VAL A 55 19.31 7.89 2.75
C VAL A 55 17.92 8.42 3.03
N VAL A 56 17.68 8.94 4.24
CA VAL A 56 16.40 9.58 4.60
C VAL A 56 16.14 10.81 3.72
N ARG A 57 17.18 11.57 3.35
CA ARG A 57 17.03 12.68 2.39
C ARG A 57 16.73 12.21 0.97
N LYS A 58 17.38 11.13 0.49
CA LYS A 58 17.16 10.61 -0.87
C LYS A 58 15.83 9.90 -1.06
N GLU A 59 15.37 9.11 -0.09
CA GLU A 59 14.04 8.48 -0.15
C GLU A 59 12.91 9.53 -0.14
N ASN A 60 13.17 10.68 0.49
CA ASN A 60 12.29 11.85 0.45
C ASN A 60 12.42 12.65 -0.87
N GLU A 61 13.59 12.68 -1.52
CA GLU A 61 13.79 13.33 -2.83
C GLU A 61 13.23 12.49 -4.00
N GLU A 62 13.38 11.15 -4.00
CA GLU A 62 12.94 10.25 -5.09
C GLU A 62 11.42 9.98 -5.10
N THR A 63 10.69 10.38 -4.06
CA THR A 63 9.22 10.34 -4.03
C THR A 63 8.56 11.66 -4.45
N SER A 64 9.34 12.60 -4.99
CA SER A 64 8.87 13.88 -5.55
C SER A 64 8.22 13.72 -6.95
N PRO A 65 7.00 14.23 -7.21
CA PRO A 65 6.24 14.00 -8.43
C PRO A 65 6.59 15.00 -9.56
N THR A 66 7.86 15.11 -9.96
CA THR A 66 8.31 16.24 -10.82
C THR A 66 8.52 15.93 -12.32
N GLU A 67 8.48 14.68 -12.80
CA GLU A 67 8.81 14.40 -14.21
C GLU A 67 7.64 13.91 -15.07
N MET A 68 6.71 14.81 -15.44
CA MET A 68 5.96 14.73 -16.70
C MET A 68 5.45 16.13 -17.10
N ASN A 69 6.10 16.82 -18.04
CA ASN A 69 5.46 17.70 -19.04
C ASN A 69 6.48 18.42 -19.95
N VAL A 70 6.88 17.78 -21.06
CA VAL A 70 7.34 18.47 -22.29
C VAL A 70 6.89 17.64 -23.52
N ALA A 71 5.79 18.04 -24.16
CA ALA A 71 5.47 17.86 -25.60
C ALA A 71 4.01 18.31 -25.85
N SER A 72 3.78 19.55 -26.30
CA SER A 72 3.54 19.95 -27.71
C SER A 72 2.26 19.35 -28.32
N GLN A 73 1.19 20.12 -28.47
CA GLN A 73 0.83 21.00 -29.62
C GLN A 73 0.32 20.26 -30.88
N GLU A 74 -0.89 20.70 -31.29
CA GLU A 74 -1.54 20.67 -32.61
C GLU A 74 -2.16 19.36 -33.17
N ALA A 75 -3.50 19.32 -33.24
CA ALA A 75 -4.26 19.32 -34.51
C ALA A 75 -5.79 19.25 -34.27
N GLU A 76 -6.54 20.04 -35.05
CA GLU A 76 -8.01 20.23 -35.01
C GLU A 76 -8.85 19.00 -35.43
N PRO A 77 -10.15 18.93 -35.03
CA PRO A 77 -11.01 17.79 -35.30
C PRO A 77 -11.95 17.95 -36.52
N GLY A 78 -12.05 16.87 -37.30
CA GLY A 78 -13.07 16.67 -38.32
C GLY A 78 -14.41 16.22 -37.73
N ASN A 79 -15.40 17.07 -37.92
CA ASN A 79 -16.83 16.98 -37.64
C ASN A 79 -17.50 15.67 -38.12
N SER A 80 -18.39 15.08 -37.31
CA SER A 80 -19.50 14.22 -37.80
C SER A 80 -20.60 14.03 -36.75
N GLN A 81 -21.76 14.61 -37.06
CA GLN A 81 -23.05 14.42 -36.41
C GLN A 81 -23.58 13.01 -36.65
N ILE A 82 -24.11 12.34 -35.62
CA ILE A 82 -25.02 11.20 -35.79
C ILE A 82 -26.29 11.44 -34.99
N LYS A 83 -27.40 11.30 -35.74
CA LYS A 83 -28.80 11.44 -35.36
C LYS A 83 -29.23 10.37 -34.37
N LYS A 84 -30.13 10.77 -33.47
CA LYS A 84 -30.99 9.90 -32.66
C LYS A 84 -32.07 9.28 -33.54
N GLU A 85 -32.31 7.99 -33.38
CA GLU A 85 -33.60 7.36 -33.66
C GLU A 85 -33.97 6.41 -32.51
N ASP A 86 -35.13 6.68 -31.93
CA ASP A 86 -35.89 5.85 -31.00
C ASP A 86 -36.56 4.70 -31.75
N VAL A 87 -36.60 3.47 -31.20
CA VAL A 87 -37.73 2.54 -31.39
C VAL A 87 -37.84 1.52 -30.24
N ARG A 88 -38.99 1.63 -29.54
CA ARG A 88 -39.93 0.64 -28.98
C ARG A 88 -39.52 -0.47 -28.00
N ALA A 89 -40.34 -0.49 -26.96
CA ALA A 89 -40.68 -1.60 -26.09
C ALA A 89 -41.47 -2.70 -26.82
N ASP A 90 -41.25 -3.94 -26.38
CA ASP A 90 -42.25 -5.00 -26.41
C ASP A 90 -42.10 -5.84 -25.13
N GLU A 91 -43.24 -6.04 -24.48
CA GLU A 91 -43.46 -6.94 -23.35
C GLU A 91 -43.57 -8.40 -23.82
N ASP A 92 -43.39 -9.34 -22.89
CA ASP A 92 -44.37 -10.40 -22.56
C ASP A 92 -43.75 -11.80 -22.27
N LYS A 93 -44.34 -12.46 -21.24
CA LYS A 93 -44.30 -13.90 -20.82
C LYS A 93 -42.96 -14.44 -20.27
N GLY A 94 -42.86 -15.02 -19.07
CA GLY A 94 -43.82 -15.79 -18.27
C GLY A 94 -43.57 -17.28 -18.48
N ASP A 95 -42.87 -17.96 -17.56
CA ASP A 95 -43.18 -19.34 -17.12
C ASP A 95 -42.24 -19.88 -16.02
N THR A 96 -42.76 -20.91 -15.35
CA THR A 96 -42.59 -21.27 -13.94
C THR A 96 -42.07 -22.72 -13.82
N VAL A 97 -40.93 -22.96 -13.13
CA VAL A 97 -40.59 -24.10 -12.19
C VAL A 97 -40.50 -25.52 -12.87
N PRO A 98 -39.76 -26.57 -12.39
CA PRO A 98 -39.41 -26.89 -11.01
C PRO A 98 -37.99 -27.35 -10.66
N ALA A 99 -37.78 -27.28 -9.35
CA ALA A 99 -36.69 -27.85 -8.57
C ALA A 99 -36.69 -29.39 -8.57
N THR A 100 -35.50 -29.97 -8.50
CA THR A 100 -35.29 -31.35 -8.06
C THR A 100 -34.15 -31.39 -7.05
N GLU A 101 -34.52 -31.67 -5.81
CA GLU A 101 -33.64 -32.15 -4.73
C GLU A 101 -33.09 -33.52 -5.11
N LYS A 102 -31.78 -33.74 -4.94
CA LYS A 102 -31.22 -35.07 -4.72
C LYS A 102 -30.17 -35.02 -3.62
N ASP A 103 -30.62 -35.55 -2.50
CA ASP A 103 -29.89 -35.96 -1.32
C ASP A 103 -29.02 -37.19 -1.67
N SER A 104 -27.73 -37.16 -1.33
CA SER A 104 -26.89 -38.36 -1.38
C SER A 104 -25.84 -38.31 -0.27
N THR A 105 -26.23 -38.88 0.87
CA THR A 105 -25.35 -39.26 1.97
C THR A 105 -24.47 -40.44 1.52
N ILE A 106 -23.16 -40.24 1.44
CA ILE A 106 -22.19 -41.33 1.27
C ILE A 106 -21.37 -41.43 2.56
N LYS A 107 -21.55 -42.56 3.26
CA LYS A 107 -20.72 -43.02 4.37
C LYS A 107 -19.44 -43.62 3.79
N PHE A 108 -18.28 -43.22 4.29
CA PHE A 108 -17.03 -43.94 4.06
C PHE A 108 -16.52 -44.46 5.40
N ASP A 109 -16.31 -45.77 5.42
CA ASP A 109 -15.76 -46.53 6.53
C ASP A 109 -14.28 -46.21 6.73
N VAL A 110 -13.93 -46.15 8.02
CA VAL A 110 -12.59 -46.10 8.59
C VAL A 110 -11.86 -47.39 8.22
N ASN A 111 -10.64 -47.26 7.70
CA ASN A 111 -9.71 -48.39 7.68
C ASN A 111 -8.37 -47.95 8.25
N ASP A 112 -8.07 -48.52 9.40
CA ASP A 112 -6.78 -48.52 10.08
C ASP A 112 -5.70 -49.08 9.15
N ASN A 113 -4.51 -48.47 9.15
CA ASN A 113 -3.32 -49.24 8.85
C ASN A 113 -2.12 -48.77 9.67
N GLU A 114 -1.60 -49.74 10.41
CA GLU A 114 -0.47 -49.64 11.29
C GLU A 114 0.86 -49.55 10.52
N ARG A 115 1.77 -48.73 11.07
CA ARG A 115 3.16 -49.10 11.41
C ARG A 115 4.07 -49.68 10.31
N ALA A 116 5.10 -48.91 9.96
CA ALA A 116 6.47 -49.45 9.85
C ALA A 116 7.51 -48.35 10.09
N THR A 117 8.21 -48.46 11.20
CA THR A 117 9.49 -47.80 11.48
C THR A 117 10.60 -48.55 10.77
N SER A 118 11.42 -47.87 9.96
CA SER A 118 12.73 -48.40 9.54
C SER A 118 13.83 -47.38 9.76
N HIS A 119 14.73 -47.80 10.63
CA HIS A 119 16.01 -47.24 11.01
C HIS A 119 17.05 -47.67 9.96
N VAL A 120 17.81 -46.76 9.37
CA VAL A 120 19.09 -47.08 8.70
C VAL A 120 20.11 -45.99 9.00
N ASP A 121 21.27 -46.48 9.38
CA ASP A 121 22.48 -45.82 9.86
C ASP A 121 23.38 -45.27 8.74
N GLU A 122 24.31 -44.43 9.21
CA GLU A 122 25.70 -44.25 8.75
C GLU A 122 26.05 -43.44 7.48
N SER A 123 26.65 -42.28 7.78
CA SER A 123 28.05 -41.92 7.51
C SER A 123 28.59 -41.97 6.07
N SER A 124 28.90 -40.79 5.51
CA SER A 124 30.07 -40.61 4.63
C SER A 124 30.56 -39.15 4.55
N LYS A 125 31.89 -39.05 4.38
CA LYS A 125 32.83 -37.94 4.66
C LYS A 125 32.80 -36.77 3.65
N PRO A 126 33.39 -35.60 3.99
CA PRO A 126 33.46 -34.45 3.10
C PRO A 126 34.57 -34.58 2.04
N VAL A 127 34.23 -34.25 0.80
CA VAL A 127 35.15 -34.16 -0.36
C VAL A 127 35.80 -32.78 -0.37
N GLN A 128 37.14 -32.75 -0.31
CA GLN A 128 37.97 -31.55 -0.48
C GLN A 128 37.97 -31.12 -1.96
N GLY A 129 37.31 -29.99 -2.24
CA GLY A 129 37.33 -29.31 -3.53
C GLY A 129 38.55 -28.41 -3.69
N ARG A 130 39.32 -28.69 -4.73
CA ARG A 130 40.49 -27.96 -5.27
C ARG A 130 40.10 -26.53 -5.65
N LYS A 131 40.86 -25.53 -5.18
CA LYS A 131 40.79 -24.14 -5.68
C LYS A 131 41.67 -24.01 -6.93
N GLU A 132 41.06 -23.77 -8.08
CA GLU A 132 41.75 -23.32 -9.29
C GLU A 132 41.71 -21.79 -9.35
N SER A 133 42.89 -21.17 -9.39
CA SER A 133 43.09 -19.74 -9.55
C SER A 133 43.16 -19.40 -11.04
N ILE A 134 42.12 -18.76 -11.57
CA ILE A 134 42.12 -18.15 -12.89
C ILE A 134 42.48 -16.67 -12.72
N ALA A 135 43.66 -16.30 -13.25
CA ALA A 135 44.07 -14.92 -13.41
C ALA A 135 43.22 -14.27 -14.52
N ARG A 136 42.58 -13.14 -14.21
CA ARG A 136 41.99 -12.23 -15.19
C ARG A 136 42.69 -10.89 -15.07
N ASP A 137 43.20 -10.42 -16.20
CA ASP A 137 43.81 -9.10 -16.39
C ASP A 137 42.76 -7.99 -16.24
N GLU A 138 43.09 -6.97 -15.43
CA GLU A 138 42.34 -5.72 -15.34
C GLU A 138 42.93 -4.67 -16.29
N PRO A 139 42.10 -3.96 -17.09
CA PRO A 139 42.52 -2.74 -17.74
C PRO A 139 42.41 -1.53 -16.79
N THR A 140 43.54 -0.87 -16.62
CA THR A 140 43.71 0.42 -15.96
C THR A 140 43.01 1.54 -16.74
N SER A 141 42.02 2.19 -16.10
CA SER A 141 41.52 3.51 -16.51
C SER A 141 41.23 4.34 -15.27
N THR A 142 42.24 5.10 -14.84
CA THR A 142 42.21 6.02 -13.71
C THR A 142 41.46 7.29 -14.10
N SER A 143 40.21 7.44 -13.66
CA SER A 143 39.54 8.74 -13.60
C SER A 143 39.50 9.18 -12.14
N ASP A 144 40.28 10.21 -11.81
CA ASP A 144 40.37 10.82 -10.48
C ASP A 144 39.04 11.52 -10.12
N ILE A 145 38.09 10.77 -9.57
CA ILE A 145 36.97 11.33 -8.82
C ILE A 145 37.44 11.38 -7.36
N PRO A 146 37.45 12.56 -6.71
CA PRO A 146 37.87 12.66 -5.31
C PRO A 146 36.98 11.74 -4.47
N ALA A 147 37.61 10.79 -3.77
CA ALA A 147 36.93 9.87 -2.87
C ALA A 147 36.12 10.70 -1.85
N VAL A 148 34.79 10.70 -2.01
CA VAL A 148 33.88 11.29 -1.05
C VAL A 148 34.06 10.50 0.23
N GLN A 149 34.72 11.09 1.22
CA GLN A 149 34.84 10.51 2.55
C GLN A 149 33.44 10.43 3.16
N THR A 150 32.81 9.26 3.06
CA THR A 150 31.57 8.95 3.75
C THR A 150 31.85 9.03 5.24
N GLN A 151 31.27 10.03 5.92
CA GLN A 151 31.34 10.06 7.37
C GLN A 151 30.62 8.81 7.90
N PRO A 152 31.20 8.09 8.89
CA PRO A 152 30.54 6.93 9.47
C PRO A 152 29.19 7.34 10.05
N GLY A 153 28.13 6.59 9.73
CA GLY A 153 26.77 6.92 10.13
C GLY A 153 26.64 6.97 11.65
N ARG A 154 25.78 7.87 12.15
CA ARG A 154 25.53 7.99 13.59
C ARG A 154 24.70 6.80 14.04
N MET A 155 25.22 5.97 14.93
CA MET A 155 24.43 4.91 15.56
C MET A 155 23.38 5.51 16.50
N VAL A 156 22.11 5.22 16.25
CA VAL A 156 20.97 5.66 17.07
C VAL A 156 20.31 4.43 17.70
N LYS A 157 19.96 4.54 18.99
CA LYS A 157 19.19 3.52 19.70
C LYS A 157 17.71 3.77 19.45
N VAL A 158 17.05 2.80 18.82
CA VAL A 158 15.62 2.85 18.53
C VAL A 158 14.91 1.79 19.36
N ILE A 159 13.74 2.16 19.89
CA ILE A 159 12.86 1.25 20.61
C ILE A 159 11.97 0.58 19.57
N VAL A 160 11.99 -0.74 19.54
CA VAL A 160 11.16 -1.55 18.64
C VAL A 160 10.22 -2.37 19.48
N ASP A 161 8.92 -2.17 19.28
CA ASP A 161 7.87 -2.95 19.93
C ASP A 161 7.31 -3.98 18.95
N ARG A 162 7.30 -5.24 19.37
CA ARG A 162 6.64 -6.34 18.67
C ARG A 162 5.46 -6.81 19.52
N ILE A 163 4.25 -6.63 19.01
CA ILE A 163 3.01 -6.92 19.73
C ILE A 163 2.52 -8.29 19.28
N TYR A 164 2.27 -9.21 20.22
CA TYR A 164 1.81 -10.56 19.95
C TYR A 164 0.43 -10.80 20.58
N ALA A 165 -0.52 -11.35 19.82
CA ALA A 165 -1.84 -11.78 20.34
C ALA A 165 -1.79 -13.16 21.02
N GLY A 166 -0.62 -13.61 21.46
CA GLY A 166 -0.40 -14.94 22.00
C GLY A 166 1.03 -15.09 22.49
N LYS A 167 1.49 -16.32 22.73
CA LYS A 167 2.87 -16.57 23.18
C LYS A 167 3.83 -16.50 21.99
N PRO A 168 4.93 -15.73 22.05
CA PRO A 168 5.92 -15.70 20.98
C PRO A 168 6.39 -17.12 20.62
N GLY A 169 6.48 -17.42 19.33
CA GLY A 169 6.90 -18.74 18.82
C GLY A 169 5.80 -19.79 18.72
N THR A 170 4.53 -19.45 18.99
CA THR A 170 3.39 -20.35 18.73
C THR A 170 2.65 -20.00 17.44
N ASP A 171 3.28 -19.37 16.44
CA ASP A 171 2.61 -18.84 15.25
C ASP A 171 1.45 -17.87 15.56
N CYS A 172 1.56 -17.13 16.67
CA CYS A 172 0.60 -16.10 17.01
C CYS A 172 0.75 -14.85 16.13
N ASP A 173 -0.37 -14.15 15.96
CA ASP A 173 -0.40 -12.90 15.22
C ASP A 173 0.52 -11.89 15.88
N MET A 174 1.29 -11.20 15.05
CA MET A 174 2.25 -10.20 15.46
C MET A 174 1.98 -8.88 14.74
N TRP A 175 2.23 -7.75 15.40
CA TRP A 175 2.18 -6.42 14.80
C TRP A 175 3.42 -5.62 15.19
N TYR A 176 3.88 -4.80 14.23
CA TYR A 176 4.93 -3.79 14.45
C TYR A 176 4.34 -2.40 14.74
N HIS A 177 3.06 -2.19 14.42
CA HIS A 177 2.37 -0.90 14.60
C HIS A 177 1.29 -1.01 15.67
N HIS A 178 1.39 -0.18 16.71
CA HIS A 178 0.40 -0.11 17.78
C HIS A 178 -1.01 0.20 17.26
N ALA A 179 -1.17 1.15 16.33
CA ALA A 179 -2.48 1.49 15.79
C ALA A 179 -3.19 0.29 15.11
N ALA A 180 -2.44 -0.56 14.42
CA ALA A 180 -2.99 -1.77 13.80
C ALA A 180 -3.37 -2.81 14.85
N ALA A 181 -2.49 -3.05 15.82
CA ALA A 181 -2.74 -3.95 16.93
C ALA A 181 -3.94 -3.53 17.79
N THR A 182 -4.08 -2.24 18.09
CA THR A 182 -5.20 -1.70 18.87
C THR A 182 -6.54 -1.89 18.14
N ARG A 183 -6.58 -1.65 16.82
CA ARG A 183 -7.79 -1.93 16.03
C ARG A 183 -8.16 -3.42 16.06
N ALA A 184 -7.18 -4.30 15.93
CA ALA A 184 -7.40 -5.74 16.06
C ALA A 184 -7.93 -6.12 17.45
N ALA A 185 -7.33 -5.58 18.51
CA ALA A 185 -7.79 -5.78 19.88
C ALA A 185 -9.25 -5.31 20.10
N LEU A 186 -9.63 -4.15 19.57
CA LEU A 186 -11.00 -3.63 19.67
C LEU A 186 -12.03 -4.53 18.98
N ILE A 187 -11.73 -4.98 17.74
CA ILE A 187 -12.60 -5.92 17.01
C ILE A 187 -12.78 -7.23 17.78
N TRP A 188 -11.70 -7.71 18.42
CA TRP A 188 -11.76 -8.93 19.21
C TRP A 188 -12.63 -8.75 20.47
N MET A 189 -12.44 -7.64 21.21
CA MET A 189 -13.27 -7.33 22.39
C MET A 189 -14.75 -7.15 22.04
N GLU A 190 -15.07 -6.55 20.89
CA GLU A 190 -16.44 -6.40 20.41
C GLU A 190 -17.10 -7.76 20.12
N LYS A 191 -16.37 -8.70 19.53
CA LYS A 191 -16.87 -10.07 19.31
C LYS A 191 -17.07 -10.84 20.61
N GLU A 192 -16.19 -10.65 21.59
CA GLU A 192 -16.32 -11.27 22.92
C GLU A 192 -17.59 -10.78 23.64
N ALA A 193 -17.89 -9.48 23.53
CA ALA A 193 -19.05 -8.87 24.18
C ALA A 193 -20.41 -9.39 23.66
N ILE A 194 -20.46 -9.99 22.48
CA ILE A 194 -21.71 -10.47 21.83
C ILE A 194 -22.11 -11.88 22.31
N HIS A 195 -21.23 -12.63 22.98
CA HIS A 195 -21.57 -13.91 23.56
C HIS A 195 -22.25 -13.74 24.94
N GLU A 196 -23.54 -13.39 24.95
CA GLU A 196 -24.34 -13.11 26.16
C GLU A 196 -24.69 -14.33 27.03
N ASP A 197 -24.43 -15.56 26.58
CA ASP A 197 -24.73 -16.78 27.34
C ASP A 197 -23.44 -17.45 27.86
N PRO A 198 -23.00 -17.16 29.10
CA PRO A 198 -21.76 -17.68 29.68
C PRO A 198 -21.77 -19.20 29.88
N GLU A 199 -22.94 -19.85 29.80
CA GLU A 199 -23.04 -21.32 29.91
C GLU A 199 -22.88 -22.03 28.55
N GLN A 200 -23.05 -21.34 27.43
CA GLN A 200 -22.88 -21.90 26.08
C GLN A 200 -21.62 -21.43 25.35
N SER A 201 -21.03 -20.31 25.77
CA SER A 201 -19.71 -19.92 25.28
C SER A 201 -18.67 -20.89 25.87
N GLY A 202 -17.95 -21.61 25.02
CA GLY A 202 -16.76 -22.37 25.44
C GLY A 202 -15.71 -21.50 26.13
N PRO A 203 -14.49 -22.01 26.38
CA PRO A 203 -13.41 -21.17 26.93
C PRO A 203 -13.29 -19.87 26.14
N ALA A 204 -13.14 -18.75 26.86
CA ALA A 204 -13.06 -17.39 26.29
C ALA A 204 -12.24 -17.44 25.00
N PRO A 205 -12.80 -17.00 23.86
CA PRO A 205 -12.22 -17.23 22.55
C PRO A 205 -10.86 -16.55 22.53
N THR A 206 -9.77 -17.32 22.66
CA THR A 206 -8.45 -16.73 22.72
C THR A 206 -8.25 -15.85 21.48
N PRO A 207 -7.64 -14.66 21.61
CA PRO A 207 -7.34 -13.78 20.46
C PRO A 207 -6.43 -14.44 19.43
N PHE A 208 -5.96 -15.63 19.78
CA PHE A 208 -5.17 -16.54 19.03
C PHE A 208 -5.94 -17.86 18.93
N ASP A 209 -6.54 -18.12 17.78
CA ASP A 209 -7.20 -19.40 17.45
C ASP A 209 -6.21 -20.41 16.82
N PHE A 210 -4.91 -20.16 16.98
CA PHE A 210 -3.82 -20.90 16.34
C PHE A 210 -3.83 -20.84 14.79
N LYS A 211 -4.61 -19.95 14.17
CA LYS A 211 -4.72 -19.88 12.70
C LYS A 211 -3.68 -18.99 12.01
N GLY A 212 -2.89 -18.23 12.78
CA GLY A 212 -1.71 -17.49 12.34
C GLY A 212 -1.94 -16.51 11.19
N GLY A 213 -1.81 -15.22 11.47
CA GLY A 213 -1.84 -14.15 10.48
C GLY A 213 -2.51 -12.93 11.08
N HIS A 214 -1.85 -11.77 10.98
CA HIS A 214 -2.43 -10.46 11.30
C HIS A 214 -3.92 -10.50 10.95
N MET A 215 -4.83 -10.32 11.91
CA MET A 215 -6.32 -10.40 11.88
C MET A 215 -7.10 -10.01 10.59
N LEU A 216 -6.44 -9.64 9.51
CA LEU A 216 -6.92 -9.83 8.15
C LEU A 216 -7.35 -11.28 7.93
N PRO A 217 -8.54 -11.51 7.35
CA PRO A 217 -8.93 -12.83 6.89
C PRO A 217 -7.81 -13.40 6.02
N ARG A 218 -7.32 -14.60 6.35
CA ARG A 218 -6.31 -15.27 5.53
C ARG A 218 -6.86 -15.33 4.11
N SER A 219 -6.20 -14.68 3.17
CA SER A 219 -6.55 -14.78 1.76
C SER A 219 -5.95 -16.07 1.21
N ALA A 220 -6.75 -16.80 0.42
CA ALA A 220 -6.25 -17.98 -0.26
C ALA A 220 -5.14 -17.57 -1.24
N ARG A 221 -4.01 -18.28 -1.22
CA ARG A 221 -2.91 -17.98 -2.15
C ARG A 221 -3.25 -18.35 -3.59
N PHE A 222 -4.15 -19.31 -3.76
CA PHE A 222 -4.52 -19.84 -5.06
C PHE A 222 -6.04 -19.85 -5.24
N ASP A 223 -6.47 -19.63 -6.49
CA ASP A 223 -7.87 -19.63 -6.91
C ASP A 223 -8.23 -20.88 -7.72
N VAL A 224 -9.54 -21.13 -7.83
CA VAL A 224 -10.05 -22.27 -8.59
C VAL A 224 -9.69 -22.14 -10.07
N GLY A 225 -8.95 -23.14 -10.53
CA GLY A 225 -8.50 -23.29 -11.91
C GLY A 225 -7.11 -22.71 -12.16
N ASP A 226 -6.41 -22.23 -11.14
CA ASP A 226 -4.99 -21.92 -11.24
C ASP A 226 -4.17 -23.18 -11.56
N LYS A 227 -3.12 -23.01 -12.35
CA LYS A 227 -2.11 -24.04 -12.61
C LYS A 227 -1.01 -23.93 -11.57
N VAL A 228 -0.74 -25.02 -10.90
CA VAL A 228 0.18 -25.08 -9.75
C VAL A 228 1.03 -26.33 -9.86
N GLU A 229 2.13 -26.34 -9.13
CA GLU A 229 2.86 -27.58 -8.86
C GLU A 229 2.54 -28.05 -7.44
N VAL A 230 2.35 -29.35 -7.27
CA VAL A 230 2.02 -29.97 -5.99
C VAL A 230 3.12 -30.94 -5.59
N LEU A 231 3.60 -30.82 -4.35
CA LEU A 231 4.62 -31.71 -3.79
C LEU A 231 3.98 -33.06 -3.46
N TYR A 232 4.38 -34.10 -4.18
CA TYR A 232 3.94 -35.48 -3.98
C TYR A 232 5.17 -36.40 -4.00
N GLU A 233 5.36 -37.19 -2.94
CA GLU A 233 6.50 -38.10 -2.77
C GLU A 233 7.89 -37.44 -2.92
N GLY A 234 8.00 -36.15 -2.57
CA GLY A 234 9.25 -35.39 -2.65
C GLY A 234 9.53 -34.74 -4.01
N GLU A 235 8.67 -34.97 -5.00
CA GLU A 235 8.74 -34.37 -6.33
C GLU A 235 7.58 -33.40 -6.56
N TRP A 236 7.79 -32.40 -7.43
CA TRP A 236 6.79 -31.40 -7.77
C TRP A 236 6.06 -31.80 -9.05
N TRP A 237 4.74 -31.93 -8.99
CA TRP A 237 3.90 -32.41 -10.08
C TRP A 237 2.94 -31.34 -10.57
N ASP A 238 2.84 -31.20 -11.89
CA ASP A 238 1.93 -30.26 -12.53
C ASP A 238 0.45 -30.61 -12.26
N ALA A 239 -0.26 -29.66 -11.67
CA ALA A 239 -1.66 -29.80 -11.34
C ALA A 239 -2.48 -28.53 -11.60
N LYS A 240 -3.80 -28.69 -11.58
CA LYS A 240 -4.79 -27.61 -11.66
C LYS A 240 -5.71 -27.65 -10.45
N ILE A 241 -5.94 -26.51 -9.81
CA ILE A 241 -6.86 -26.44 -8.68
C ILE A 241 -8.31 -26.58 -9.18
N LEU A 242 -9.04 -27.56 -8.66
CA LEU A 242 -10.45 -27.79 -8.97
C LEU A 242 -11.39 -27.16 -7.95
N ARG A 243 -11.03 -27.23 -6.66
CA ARG A 243 -11.86 -26.74 -5.56
C ARG A 243 -11.00 -26.20 -4.44
N ARG A 244 -11.48 -25.13 -3.82
CA ARG A 244 -10.92 -24.55 -2.59
C ARG A 244 -11.89 -24.81 -1.45
N ASN A 245 -11.38 -25.37 -0.35
CA ASN A 245 -12.12 -25.56 0.88
C ASN A 245 -11.38 -24.84 2.01
N GLU A 246 -12.10 -24.04 2.77
CA GLU A 246 -11.57 -23.43 4.00
C GLU A 246 -11.64 -24.48 5.12
N HIS A 247 -10.48 -24.90 5.61
CA HIS A 247 -10.36 -25.82 6.72
C HIS A 247 -10.21 -25.03 8.02
N LYS A 248 -11.02 -25.36 9.04
CA LYS A 248 -11.07 -24.59 10.30
C LYS A 248 -9.72 -24.52 11.03
N VAL A 249 -8.85 -25.51 10.86
CA VAL A 249 -7.59 -25.61 11.63
C VAL A 249 -6.36 -25.25 10.80
N ASP A 250 -6.32 -25.60 9.52
CA ASP A 250 -5.07 -25.58 8.72
C ASP A 250 -5.05 -24.49 7.63
N GLY A 251 -6.05 -23.60 7.61
CA GLY A 251 -6.26 -22.64 6.53
C GLY A 251 -6.89 -23.27 5.30
N PHE A 252 -6.39 -22.96 4.09
CA PHE A 252 -7.00 -23.46 2.86
C PHE A 252 -6.47 -24.85 2.48
N ARG A 253 -7.40 -25.76 2.17
CA ARG A 253 -7.15 -27.08 1.58
C ARG A 253 -7.69 -27.09 0.17
N TYR A 254 -6.94 -27.69 -0.75
CA TYR A 254 -7.27 -27.68 -2.17
C TYR A 254 -7.57 -29.09 -2.67
N GLN A 255 -8.49 -29.16 -3.63
CA GLN A 255 -8.63 -30.32 -4.50
C GLN A 255 -7.92 -30.00 -5.81
N VAL A 256 -6.95 -30.82 -6.19
CA VAL A 256 -6.11 -30.63 -7.37
C VAL A 256 -6.35 -31.75 -8.38
N PHE A 257 -6.11 -31.47 -9.65
CA PHE A 257 -6.15 -32.39 -10.77
C PHE A 257 -4.77 -32.46 -11.42
N TYR A 258 -4.15 -33.63 -11.41
CA TYR A 258 -2.85 -33.86 -12.02
C TYR A 258 -3.00 -34.03 -13.53
N SER A 259 -2.24 -33.25 -14.30
CA SER A 259 -2.41 -33.21 -15.76
C SER A 259 -1.77 -34.42 -16.46
N SER A 260 -0.76 -35.03 -15.85
CA SER A 260 0.02 -36.14 -16.41
C SER A 260 -0.76 -37.46 -16.46
N ASP A 261 -1.54 -37.76 -15.42
CA ASP A 261 -2.22 -39.04 -15.22
C ASP A 261 -3.75 -38.90 -15.11
N SER A 262 -4.27 -37.68 -15.22
CA SER A 262 -5.69 -37.35 -15.05
C SER A 262 -6.27 -37.75 -13.69
N SER A 263 -5.44 -37.86 -12.65
CA SER A 263 -5.89 -38.18 -11.29
C SER A 263 -6.32 -36.93 -10.52
N LYS A 264 -7.06 -37.14 -9.41
CA LYS A 264 -7.52 -36.07 -8.52
C LYS A 264 -7.09 -36.37 -7.10
N GLN A 265 -6.63 -35.34 -6.39
CA GLN A 265 -6.31 -35.44 -4.97
C GLN A 265 -7.02 -34.32 -4.21
N SER A 266 -7.70 -34.68 -3.13
CA SER A 266 -8.38 -33.75 -2.22
C SER A 266 -7.60 -33.56 -0.94
N GLY A 267 -7.73 -32.39 -0.30
CA GLY A 267 -7.13 -32.13 1.00
C GLY A 267 -5.64 -31.76 0.93
N VAL A 268 -5.15 -31.37 -0.24
CA VAL A 268 -3.77 -30.90 -0.42
C VAL A 268 -3.57 -29.62 0.39
N ALA A 269 -2.56 -29.60 1.26
CA ALA A 269 -2.22 -28.44 2.07
C ALA A 269 -1.66 -27.31 1.20
N GLU A 270 -1.97 -26.06 1.53
CA GLU A 270 -1.42 -24.89 0.83
C GLU A 270 0.11 -24.85 0.80
N SER A 271 0.78 -25.42 1.82
CA SER A 271 2.24 -25.54 1.90
C SER A 271 2.85 -26.55 0.91
N SER A 272 2.04 -27.51 0.45
CA SER A 272 2.43 -28.49 -0.57
C SER A 272 2.13 -28.02 -1.99
N ILE A 273 1.74 -26.76 -2.17
CA ILE A 273 1.38 -26.17 -3.46
C ILE A 273 2.26 -24.94 -3.69
N ARG A 274 2.81 -24.83 -4.89
CA ARG A 274 3.49 -23.61 -5.34
C ARG A 274 2.97 -23.15 -6.70
N PRO A 275 3.09 -21.86 -7.04
CA PRO A 275 2.80 -21.41 -8.39
C PRO A 275 3.63 -22.24 -9.37
N ARG A 276 3.00 -22.72 -10.45
CA ARG A 276 3.73 -23.43 -11.49
C ARG A 276 4.81 -22.51 -12.03
N MET A 277 6.06 -22.95 -11.97
CA MET A 277 7.16 -22.27 -12.66
C MET A 277 6.94 -22.48 -14.16
N ASN A 278 6.12 -21.64 -14.79
CA ASN A 278 6.20 -21.53 -16.24
C ASN A 278 7.55 -20.86 -16.54
N ASP A 279 8.33 -21.44 -17.44
CA ASP A 279 9.64 -20.90 -17.87
C ASP A 279 9.55 -19.53 -18.57
N GLU A 280 8.33 -19.05 -18.85
CA GLU A 280 8.10 -17.76 -19.46
C GLU A 280 7.99 -16.66 -18.40
N ASP A 281 9.00 -15.81 -18.38
CA ASP A 281 9.05 -14.57 -17.62
C ASP A 281 7.70 -13.80 -17.74
N PRO A 282 6.99 -13.52 -16.62
CA PRO A 282 5.71 -12.83 -16.63
C PRO A 282 5.75 -11.47 -17.33
N HIS A 283 6.90 -10.79 -17.29
CA HIS A 283 7.09 -9.51 -17.96
C HIS A 283 7.19 -9.67 -19.47
N LYS A 284 7.90 -10.70 -19.97
CA LYS A 284 7.93 -11.04 -21.40
C LYS A 284 6.56 -11.46 -21.91
N THR A 285 5.80 -12.17 -21.07
CA THR A 285 4.42 -12.54 -21.37
C THR A 285 3.53 -11.29 -21.45
N ALA A 286 3.73 -10.29 -20.59
CA ALA A 286 2.99 -9.03 -20.67
C ALA A 286 3.37 -8.24 -21.93
N ALA A 287 4.66 -8.10 -22.21
CA ALA A 287 5.19 -7.40 -23.39
C ALA A 287 4.67 -8.00 -24.70
N SER A 288 4.71 -9.33 -24.84
CA SER A 288 4.16 -10.03 -26.02
C SER A 288 2.65 -9.85 -26.17
N ASN A 289 1.94 -9.45 -25.11
CA ASN A 289 0.51 -9.19 -25.13
C ASN A 289 0.13 -7.71 -25.34
N GLY A 290 1.12 -6.83 -25.55
CA GLY A 290 0.92 -5.40 -25.84
C GLY A 290 0.90 -4.51 -24.60
N PHE A 291 1.40 -4.98 -23.47
CA PHE A 291 1.62 -4.18 -22.26
C PHE A 291 3.07 -3.72 -22.18
N ASP A 292 3.37 -2.69 -21.38
CA ASP A 292 4.75 -2.28 -21.12
C ASP A 292 5.47 -3.26 -20.17
N GLU A 293 6.78 -3.06 -19.95
CA GLU A 293 7.64 -3.94 -19.14
C GLU A 293 7.29 -3.96 -17.64
N THR A 294 6.55 -2.97 -17.13
CA THR A 294 6.14 -2.88 -15.73
C THR A 294 4.94 -3.77 -15.40
N TRP A 295 4.25 -4.29 -16.42
CA TRP A 295 3.13 -5.20 -16.25
C TRP A 295 3.59 -6.65 -16.16
N GLN A 296 2.82 -7.48 -15.44
CA GLN A 296 3.02 -8.92 -15.37
C GLN A 296 1.79 -9.65 -15.89
N ALA A 297 1.97 -10.63 -16.77
CA ALA A 297 0.86 -11.43 -17.31
C ALA A 297 1.08 -12.92 -17.06
N PHE A 298 0.08 -13.58 -16.48
CA PHE A 298 0.08 -15.01 -16.21
C PHE A 298 -1.06 -15.68 -16.98
N SER A 299 -0.73 -16.62 -17.86
CA SER A 299 -1.72 -17.46 -18.54
C SER A 299 -2.19 -18.59 -17.63
N GLN A 300 -3.46 -18.59 -17.24
CA GLN A 300 -4.06 -19.62 -16.40
C GLN A 300 -4.63 -20.80 -17.21
N GLY A 301 -4.28 -20.87 -18.50
CA GLY A 301 -4.79 -21.85 -19.47
C GLY A 301 -6.18 -21.52 -20.01
N GLY A 302 -6.36 -21.77 -21.31
CA GLY A 302 -7.55 -21.32 -22.06
C GLY A 302 -7.57 -19.81 -22.22
N ASN A 303 -8.76 -19.20 -22.15
CA ASN A 303 -8.95 -17.75 -22.30
C ASN A 303 -8.84 -16.96 -20.97
N ARG A 304 -8.37 -17.60 -19.90
CA ARG A 304 -8.26 -16.97 -18.56
C ARG A 304 -6.86 -16.41 -18.34
N TRP A 305 -6.81 -15.15 -17.94
CA TRP A 305 -5.59 -14.38 -17.73
C TRP A 305 -5.62 -13.73 -16.36
N LYS A 306 -4.47 -13.72 -15.68
CA LYS A 306 -4.23 -12.88 -14.51
C LYS A 306 -3.16 -11.87 -14.90
N ILE A 307 -3.53 -10.61 -15.01
CA ILE A 307 -2.62 -9.53 -15.40
C ILE A 307 -2.52 -8.55 -14.24
N ILE A 308 -1.30 -8.20 -13.84
CA ILE A 308 -1.04 -7.31 -12.71
C ILE A 308 -0.43 -6.03 -13.26
N GLY A 309 -1.10 -4.90 -12.99
CA GLY A 309 -0.59 -3.58 -13.35
C GLY A 309 0.53 -3.12 -12.42
N PRO A 310 1.24 -2.02 -12.76
CA PRO A 310 2.33 -1.47 -11.94
C PRO A 310 1.88 -1.02 -10.54
N ASP A 311 0.60 -0.72 -10.38
CA ASP A 311 -0.04 -0.37 -9.10
C ASP A 311 -0.47 -1.60 -8.27
N GLY A 312 -0.17 -2.82 -8.75
CA GLY A 312 -0.60 -4.07 -8.13
C GLY A 312 -2.05 -4.45 -8.38
N THR A 313 -2.81 -3.67 -9.18
CA THR A 313 -4.19 -4.03 -9.52
C THR A 313 -4.23 -5.30 -10.38
N VAL A 314 -5.08 -6.25 -9.99
CA VAL A 314 -5.19 -7.56 -10.65
C VAL A 314 -6.40 -7.58 -11.59
N TYR A 315 -6.14 -7.70 -12.88
CA TYR A 315 -7.14 -7.84 -13.93
C TYR A 315 -7.34 -9.31 -14.28
N LYS A 316 -8.61 -9.74 -14.30
CA LYS A 316 -9.01 -11.13 -14.63
C LYS A 316 -9.17 -11.39 -16.13
N SER A 317 -8.97 -10.37 -16.98
CA SER A 317 -9.08 -10.51 -18.44
C SER A 317 -8.13 -9.56 -19.18
N LYS A 318 -7.62 -10.01 -20.33
CA LYS A 318 -6.77 -9.21 -21.21
C LYS A 318 -7.45 -7.93 -21.70
N LYS A 319 -8.75 -7.99 -22.02
CA LYS A 319 -9.52 -6.82 -22.48
C LYS A 319 -9.63 -5.74 -21.40
N ALA A 320 -9.93 -6.11 -20.16
CA ALA A 320 -10.02 -5.16 -19.05
C ALA A 320 -8.66 -4.51 -18.75
N ALA A 321 -7.59 -5.31 -18.77
CA ALA A 321 -6.23 -4.80 -18.58
C ALA A 321 -5.84 -3.83 -19.70
N LEU A 322 -6.08 -4.18 -20.98
CA LEU A 322 -5.78 -3.29 -22.11
C LEU A 322 -6.61 -1.99 -22.09
N GLN A 323 -7.86 -2.05 -21.65
CA GLN A 323 -8.68 -0.86 -21.47
C GLN A 323 -8.12 0.05 -20.37
N ALA A 324 -7.69 -0.52 -19.24
CA ALA A 324 -7.05 0.24 -18.17
C ALA A 324 -5.69 0.81 -18.61
N PHE A 325 -4.91 0.04 -19.37
CA PHE A 325 -3.64 0.46 -19.96
C PHE A 325 -3.81 1.65 -20.90
N ASN A 326 -4.70 1.54 -21.90
CA ASN A 326 -4.97 2.62 -22.86
C ASN A 326 -5.68 3.83 -22.23
N ASN A 327 -6.43 3.64 -21.14
CA ASN A 327 -7.06 4.76 -20.44
C ASN A 327 -6.05 5.55 -19.60
N LYS A 328 -5.00 4.91 -19.07
CA LYS A 328 -3.91 5.60 -18.35
C LYS A 328 -3.00 6.40 -19.27
N SER A 329 -2.90 6.04 -20.56
CA SER A 329 -2.03 6.78 -21.50
C SER A 329 -2.62 8.10 -22.00
N ASP A 330 -3.94 8.30 -21.98
CA ASP A 330 -4.54 9.42 -22.75
C ASP A 330 -5.63 10.25 -22.05
N LYS A 331 -5.98 10.02 -20.78
CA LYS A 331 -6.97 10.87 -20.10
C LYS A 331 -6.61 11.16 -18.64
N PRO A 332 -6.28 12.41 -18.26
CA PRO A 332 -6.43 12.83 -16.87
C PRO A 332 -7.88 12.56 -16.45
N SER A 333 -8.05 11.96 -15.27
CA SER A 333 -9.33 11.45 -14.77
C SER A 333 -10.42 12.53 -14.78
N LYS A 334 -11.45 12.33 -15.60
CA LYS A 334 -12.54 13.27 -15.86
C LYS A 334 -13.70 13.19 -14.85
N ASP A 335 -13.46 12.69 -13.63
CA ASP A 335 -14.54 12.35 -12.69
C ASP A 335 -14.55 13.18 -11.38
N SER A 336 -14.10 14.45 -11.40
CA SER A 336 -14.26 15.33 -10.23
C SER A 336 -14.58 16.80 -10.48
N LEU A 337 -15.13 17.19 -11.64
CA LEU A 337 -15.50 18.59 -11.91
C LEU A 337 -16.92 18.68 -12.47
N THR A 338 -17.89 18.90 -11.57
CA THR A 338 -19.25 19.34 -11.94
C THR A 338 -19.43 20.85 -11.88
N GLU A 339 -18.36 21.62 -11.75
CA GLU A 339 -18.35 23.07 -11.98
C GLU A 339 -17.18 23.34 -12.93
N GLU A 340 -17.51 23.78 -14.14
CA GLU A 340 -16.57 23.89 -15.26
C GLU A 340 -15.89 25.25 -15.22
N ASP A 341 -15.05 25.47 -14.21
CA ASP A 341 -14.19 26.64 -14.13
C ASP A 341 -13.30 26.73 -15.38
N PRO A 342 -13.05 27.95 -15.91
CA PRO A 342 -12.16 28.12 -17.04
C PRO A 342 -10.74 27.62 -16.68
N PRO A 343 -10.03 27.01 -17.63
CA PRO A 343 -8.71 26.45 -17.36
C PRO A 343 -7.73 27.54 -16.96
N TRP A 344 -6.91 27.26 -15.93
CA TRP A 344 -5.83 28.15 -15.50
C TRP A 344 -4.87 28.45 -16.67
N ARG A 345 -4.68 29.73 -16.96
CA ARG A 345 -3.69 30.19 -17.94
C ARG A 345 -2.30 30.12 -17.32
N THR A 346 -1.37 29.50 -18.02
CA THR A 346 0.04 29.39 -17.61
C THR A 346 0.96 30.39 -18.32
N VAL A 347 0.39 31.29 -19.14
CA VAL A 347 1.12 32.31 -19.90
C VAL A 347 0.37 33.65 -19.90
N GLY A 348 1.08 34.75 -20.17
CA GLY A 348 0.48 36.05 -20.50
C GLY A 348 0.27 37.03 -19.33
N SER A 349 0.44 36.60 -18.08
CA SER A 349 0.46 37.51 -16.92
C SER A 349 1.89 37.88 -16.53
N GLU A 350 2.09 39.13 -16.10
CA GLU A 350 3.35 39.63 -15.55
C GLU A 350 3.72 39.03 -14.17
N TYR A 351 2.74 38.43 -13.50
CA TYR A 351 2.90 37.85 -12.16
C TYR A 351 3.28 36.36 -12.17
N LEU A 352 3.16 35.67 -13.30
CA LEU A 352 3.55 34.26 -13.41
C LEU A 352 5.04 34.08 -13.09
N GLY A 353 5.35 33.07 -12.28
CA GLY A 353 6.71 32.79 -11.78
C GLY A 353 7.22 33.78 -10.74
N LYS A 354 6.40 34.73 -10.28
CA LYS A 354 6.74 35.56 -9.12
C LYS A 354 6.51 34.77 -7.84
N PHE A 355 7.35 35.06 -6.84
CA PHE A 355 7.22 34.45 -5.52
C PHE A 355 6.39 35.32 -4.60
N VAL A 356 5.56 34.67 -3.80
CA VAL A 356 4.61 35.29 -2.89
C VAL A 356 4.91 34.84 -1.48
N ARG A 357 5.00 35.77 -0.52
CA ARG A 357 5.10 35.45 0.90
C ARG A 357 3.69 35.44 1.49
N TRP A 358 3.25 34.27 1.91
CA TRP A 358 1.95 34.08 2.54
C TRP A 358 2.13 33.85 4.04
N VAL A 359 1.30 34.48 4.86
CA VAL A 359 1.39 34.38 6.32
C VAL A 359 0.07 33.88 6.88
N THR A 360 0.06 32.64 7.37
CA THR A 360 -1.11 32.02 7.98
C THR A 360 -1.01 32.11 9.51
N GLU A 361 -2.04 32.66 10.16
CA GLU A 361 -2.13 32.64 11.63
C GLU A 361 -2.68 31.30 12.13
N HIS A 362 -1.83 30.49 12.75
CA HIS A 362 -2.24 29.25 13.41
C HIS A 362 -2.44 29.42 14.92
N LYS A 363 -3.55 28.90 15.45
CA LYS A 363 -3.78 28.82 16.90
C LYS A 363 -3.08 27.58 17.49
N ALA A 364 -1.79 27.72 17.79
CA ALA A 364 -1.02 26.65 18.44
C ALA A 364 -1.54 26.28 19.85
N SER A 365 -2.21 27.21 20.54
CA SER A 365 -2.93 26.93 21.79
C SER A 365 -4.06 27.94 22.01
N ALA A 366 -4.89 27.72 23.04
CA ALA A 366 -5.99 28.62 23.39
C ALA A 366 -5.58 30.09 23.61
N ARG A 367 -4.29 30.33 23.94
CA ARG A 367 -3.75 31.68 24.19
C ARG A 367 -2.65 32.11 23.24
N ARG A 368 -2.13 31.21 22.40
CA ARG A 368 -0.98 31.49 21.53
C ARG A 368 -1.38 31.33 20.07
N LYS A 369 -1.21 32.41 19.32
CA LYS A 369 -1.19 32.40 17.86
C LYS A 369 0.27 32.38 17.39
N VAL A 370 0.54 31.64 16.34
CA VAL A 370 1.83 31.57 15.66
C VAL A 370 1.58 31.95 14.21
N ALA A 371 2.33 32.93 13.71
CA ALA A 371 2.38 33.22 12.28
C ALA A 371 3.29 32.19 11.61
N VAL A 372 2.77 31.50 10.62
CA VAL A 372 3.50 30.57 9.77
C VAL A 372 3.67 31.24 8.41
N GLU A 373 4.92 31.51 8.04
CA GLU A 373 5.24 32.10 6.74
C GLU A 373 5.54 30.97 5.75
N GLN A 374 4.94 31.05 4.56
CA GLN A 374 5.19 30.17 3.41
C GLN A 374 5.59 31.00 2.21
N ILE A 375 6.42 30.44 1.34
CA ILE A 375 6.79 31.08 0.07
C ILE A 375 6.27 30.21 -1.08
N GLY A 376 5.33 30.78 -1.85
CA GLY A 376 4.73 30.12 -3.01
C GLY A 376 5.12 30.77 -4.32
N GLU A 377 4.87 30.08 -5.42
CA GLU A 377 5.06 30.56 -6.80
C GLU A 377 3.70 30.72 -7.48
N VAL A 378 3.52 31.82 -8.22
CA VAL A 378 2.32 32.01 -9.05
C VAL A 378 2.44 31.15 -10.31
N VAL A 379 1.68 30.06 -10.39
CA VAL A 379 1.77 29.08 -11.49
C VAL A 379 0.65 29.21 -12.52
N GLY A 380 -0.46 29.86 -12.17
CA GLY A 380 -1.63 30.00 -13.05
C GLY A 380 -2.44 31.25 -12.77
N TRP A 381 -3.26 31.66 -13.74
CA TRP A 381 -4.22 32.76 -13.54
C TRP A 381 -5.47 32.63 -14.41
N ILE A 382 -6.56 33.24 -13.97
CA ILE A 382 -7.81 33.44 -14.73
C ILE A 382 -7.92 34.94 -15.01
N SER A 383 -8.21 35.30 -16.25
CA SER A 383 -8.42 36.69 -16.66
C SER A 383 -9.82 37.17 -16.29
N GLU A 384 -9.96 38.47 -16.02
CA GLU A 384 -11.27 39.13 -15.92
C GLU A 384 -12.15 38.97 -17.19
N THR A 385 -11.53 38.65 -18.33
CA THR A 385 -12.21 38.42 -19.62
C THR A 385 -12.53 36.95 -19.88
N ASP A 386 -12.04 36.03 -19.04
CA ASP A 386 -12.39 34.62 -19.16
C ASP A 386 -13.84 34.41 -18.75
N VAL A 387 -14.53 33.59 -19.52
CA VAL A 387 -15.91 33.19 -19.27
C VAL A 387 -15.99 31.68 -19.22
N ASP A 388 -16.84 31.18 -18.36
CA ASP A 388 -17.18 29.76 -18.29
C ASP A 388 -18.05 29.33 -19.48
N LYS A 389 -18.53 28.09 -19.48
CA LYS A 389 -19.41 27.60 -20.55
C LYS A 389 -20.82 28.20 -20.53
N ALA A 390 -21.25 28.76 -19.40
CA ALA A 390 -22.50 29.49 -19.27
C ALA A 390 -22.39 30.94 -19.76
N GLY A 391 -21.16 31.43 -20.04
CA GLY A 391 -20.89 32.81 -20.40
C GLY A 391 -20.79 33.74 -19.18
N GLU A 392 -20.69 33.17 -17.98
CA GLU A 392 -20.46 33.90 -16.74
C GLU A 392 -18.95 34.15 -16.57
N PRO A 393 -18.53 35.27 -15.95
CA PRO A 393 -17.12 35.55 -15.72
C PRO A 393 -16.46 34.44 -14.91
N GLY A 394 -15.25 34.04 -15.29
CA GLY A 394 -14.50 32.97 -14.61
C GLY A 394 -14.22 33.26 -13.14
N PHE A 395 -14.15 34.54 -12.76
CA PHE A 395 -14.06 34.96 -11.38
C PHE A 395 -14.67 36.37 -11.20
N VAL A 396 -15.44 36.56 -10.13
CA VAL A 396 -16.01 37.85 -9.72
C VAL A 396 -15.44 38.23 -8.37
N SER A 397 -14.73 39.35 -8.32
CA SER A 397 -14.10 39.87 -7.10
C SER A 397 -15.12 40.08 -5.99
N GLU A 398 -14.88 39.53 -4.80
CA GLU A 398 -15.77 39.72 -3.65
C GLU A 398 -15.80 41.20 -3.21
N LYS A 399 -14.66 41.87 -3.33
CA LYS A 399 -14.48 43.26 -2.92
C LYS A 399 -15.19 44.26 -3.83
N THR A 400 -15.17 44.01 -5.14
CA THR A 400 -15.69 44.98 -6.12
C THR A 400 -17.00 44.54 -6.77
N GLY A 401 -17.36 43.26 -6.69
CA GLY A 401 -18.52 42.68 -7.36
C GLY A 401 -18.42 42.68 -8.90
N LYS A 402 -17.21 42.86 -9.44
CA LYS A 402 -16.94 42.92 -10.89
C LYS A 402 -16.04 41.75 -11.30
N PRO A 403 -16.08 41.34 -12.58
CA PRO A 403 -15.09 40.41 -13.13
C PRO A 403 -13.68 40.90 -12.80
N ALA A 404 -12.83 39.99 -12.32
CA ALA A 404 -11.48 40.30 -11.91
C ALA A 404 -10.52 39.17 -12.25
N SER A 405 -9.22 39.44 -12.20
CA SER A 405 -8.20 38.41 -12.39
C SER A 405 -7.92 37.68 -11.08
N LEU A 406 -7.83 36.35 -11.15
CA LEU A 406 -7.54 35.46 -10.03
C LEU A 406 -6.22 34.73 -10.30
N TYR A 407 -5.35 34.60 -9.31
CA TYR A 407 -4.02 34.01 -9.45
C TYR A 407 -3.85 32.80 -8.56
N HIS A 408 -3.45 31.68 -9.15
CA HIS A 408 -3.20 30.42 -8.44
C HIS A 408 -1.74 30.36 -7.98
N VAL A 409 -1.54 30.33 -6.67
CA VAL A 409 -0.23 30.24 -6.02
C VAL A 409 -0.06 28.86 -5.43
N VAL A 410 1.05 28.19 -5.77
CA VAL A 410 1.40 26.86 -5.23
C VAL A 410 2.59 27.01 -4.29
N PHE A 411 2.49 26.40 -3.11
CA PHE A 411 3.54 26.40 -2.10
C PHE A 411 4.35 25.11 -2.19
N ASN A 412 5.64 25.24 -2.52
CA ASN A 412 6.56 24.11 -2.64
C ASN A 412 7.24 23.74 -1.31
N ASP A 413 6.68 24.17 -0.17
CA ASP A 413 7.24 23.86 1.13
C ASP A 413 7.04 22.37 1.45
N GLU A 414 8.12 21.61 1.54
CA GLU A 414 8.06 20.20 1.95
C GLU A 414 7.52 20.10 3.39
N PRO A 415 6.37 19.45 3.60
CA PRO A 415 5.74 19.38 4.92
C PRO A 415 6.60 18.63 5.95
N THR A 416 7.54 17.80 5.51
CA THR A 416 8.41 16.97 6.36
C THR A 416 9.34 17.75 7.29
N HIS A 417 9.67 19.02 6.99
CA HIS A 417 10.66 19.79 7.76
C HIS A 417 10.10 21.00 8.51
N HIS A 418 8.84 21.36 8.29
CA HIS A 418 8.23 22.48 8.98
C HIS A 418 7.59 22.04 10.31
N PRO A 419 7.89 22.68 11.46
CA PRO A 419 7.30 22.31 12.76
C PRO A 419 5.77 22.43 12.81
N TYR A 420 5.18 23.08 11.79
CA TYR A 420 3.74 23.24 11.61
C TYR A 420 3.24 22.63 10.28
N ALA A 421 3.85 21.51 9.85
CA ALA A 421 3.51 20.77 8.63
C ALA A 421 2.01 20.62 8.37
N SER A 422 1.24 20.29 9.42
CA SER A 422 -0.20 20.06 9.36
C SER A 422 -1.04 21.31 9.07
N VAL A 423 -0.40 22.48 9.02
CA VAL A 423 -1.06 23.79 8.82
C VAL A 423 -0.56 24.46 7.55
N LEU A 424 0.40 23.85 6.86
CA LEU A 424 0.83 24.34 5.56
C LEU A 424 -0.33 24.14 4.57
N ILE A 425 -0.60 25.18 3.80
CA ILE A 425 -1.51 25.08 2.66
C ILE A 425 -0.70 24.73 1.41
N GLU A 426 -1.27 23.88 0.55
CA GLU A 426 -0.64 23.46 -0.71
C GLU A 426 -0.77 24.54 -1.79
N PHE A 427 -1.92 25.22 -1.83
CA PHE A 427 -2.20 26.30 -2.76
C PHE A 427 -3.13 27.35 -2.15
N VAL A 428 -3.13 28.55 -2.75
CA VAL A 428 -4.09 29.62 -2.48
C VAL A 428 -4.38 30.39 -3.77
N ASP A 429 -5.63 30.80 -3.94
CA ASP A 429 -6.04 31.68 -5.04
C ASP A 429 -6.16 33.11 -4.52
N LEU A 430 -5.50 34.06 -5.18
CA LEU A 430 -5.41 35.46 -4.77
C LEU A 430 -5.96 36.39 -5.83
N GLU A 431 -6.73 37.40 -5.41
CA GLU A 431 -7.09 38.51 -6.29
C GLU A 431 -5.84 39.35 -6.61
N GLU A 432 -5.84 40.08 -7.73
CA GLU A 432 -4.69 40.90 -8.15
C GLU A 432 -4.20 41.87 -7.06
N TYR A 433 -5.12 42.47 -6.29
CA TYR A 433 -4.74 43.41 -5.23
C TYR A 433 -4.09 42.71 -4.03
N GLU A 434 -4.50 41.48 -3.71
CA GLU A 434 -3.94 40.68 -2.62
C GLU A 434 -2.57 40.17 -3.01
N LEU A 435 -2.45 39.71 -4.27
CA LEU A 435 -1.19 39.28 -4.83
C LEU A 435 -0.14 40.39 -4.78
N LYS A 436 -0.50 41.62 -5.15
CA LYS A 436 0.38 42.80 -5.09
C LYS A 436 0.90 43.10 -3.69
N GLU A 437 0.14 42.78 -2.64
CA GLU A 437 0.56 42.98 -1.25
C GLU A 437 1.52 41.88 -0.77
N CYS A 438 1.45 40.69 -1.37
CA CYS A 438 2.23 39.52 -0.96
C CYS A 438 3.45 39.21 -1.85
N ILE A 439 3.60 39.85 -3.01
CA ILE A 439 4.74 39.63 -3.92
C ILE A 439 6.06 40.01 -3.26
N LEU A 440 7.03 39.10 -3.37
CA LEU A 440 8.41 39.34 -2.97
C LEU A 440 9.17 40.09 -4.06
N SER A 441 9.94 41.10 -3.66
CA SER A 441 10.93 41.70 -4.56
C SER A 441 12.03 40.67 -4.89
N GLU A 442 12.63 40.77 -6.08
CA GLU A 442 13.71 39.89 -6.53
C GLU A 442 14.93 39.93 -5.58
N GLU A 443 15.11 41.04 -4.87
CA GLU A 443 16.16 41.20 -3.86
C GLU A 443 15.85 40.44 -2.56
N GLU A 444 14.59 40.40 -2.13
CA GLU A 444 14.13 39.68 -0.94
C GLU A 444 14.09 38.18 -1.14
N TYR A 445 13.77 37.72 -2.36
CA TYR A 445 13.64 36.30 -2.65
C TYR A 445 14.99 35.57 -2.72
N ARG A 446 16.15 36.21 -2.52
CA ARG A 446 17.44 35.51 -2.63
C ARG A 446 17.45 34.27 -1.71
N PRO A 447 17.28 33.05 -2.26
CA PRO A 447 17.29 31.86 -1.43
C PRO A 447 18.67 31.87 -0.82
N ASN A 448 18.76 31.82 0.51
CA ASN A 448 20.00 31.97 1.25
C ASN A 448 20.99 30.88 0.79
N LYS A 449 21.70 31.12 -0.32
CA LYS A 449 22.68 30.21 -0.93
C LYS A 449 23.91 30.01 -0.03
N LYS A 450 23.89 30.55 1.20
CA LYS A 450 25.04 30.69 2.11
C LYS A 450 24.89 29.99 3.47
N ALA A 451 23.94 29.07 3.66
CA ALA A 451 23.91 28.21 4.86
C ALA A 451 24.43 26.77 4.61
N ARG A 452 25.09 26.52 3.47
CA ARG A 452 25.93 25.33 3.28
C ARG A 452 27.40 25.75 3.43
N VAL A 453 28.06 25.10 4.40
CA VAL A 453 29.48 25.14 4.77
C VAL A 453 29.88 26.22 5.77
N GLY A 454 29.88 25.79 7.04
CA GLY A 454 30.58 26.37 8.19
C GLY A 454 30.67 25.31 9.26
#